data_AF-A0A370NL91-F1
#
_entry.id   AF-A0A370NL91-F1
#
_cell.length_a   1.000
_cell.length_b   1.000
_cell.length_c   1.000
_cell.angle_alpha   90.00
_cell.angle_beta   90.00
_cell.angle_gamma   90.00
#
_symmetry.space_group_name_H-M   'P 1'
#
loop_
_entity.id
_entity.type
_entity.pdbx_description
1 polymer ?
#
loop_
_entity_poly.entity_id
_entity_poly.type
_entity_poly.pdbx_seq_one_letter_code
_entity_poly.pdbx_strand_id
1 'polypeptide(L)'
;MEPLSFEFVTVEEAKKVLDGGPPVQAEPDWSGVRRPPAQEDTMLSDVAMRWLASLPAEARPVELCRRYARIGNQLAALSVHPAALHAFLVELLIDRRGGRQGFPDGIALELSRLHEYMVGRLQGGDGEQGWPELAD
;
A
#
# COMPACT_ATOMS: atom_id res chain seq x y z
N MET A 1 5.34 16.46 -27.21
CA MET A 1 4.74 16.90 -25.93
C MET A 1 3.82 18.05 -26.30
N GLU A 2 2.50 17.81 -26.31
CA GLU A 2 1.53 18.85 -26.65
C GLU A 2 1.47 19.89 -25.52
N PRO A 3 1.52 21.19 -25.82
CA PRO A 3 1.47 22.23 -24.82
C PRO A 3 0.06 22.30 -24.21
N LEU A 4 0.00 22.39 -22.88
CA LEU A 4 -1.25 22.66 -22.16
C LEU A 4 -1.80 24.01 -22.62
N SER A 5 -3.00 24.00 -23.21
CA SER A 5 -3.75 25.19 -23.56
C SER A 5 -4.46 25.71 -22.33
N PHE A 6 -4.26 26.99 -22.02
CA PHE A 6 -4.99 27.69 -20.98
C PHE A 6 -5.84 28.77 -21.65
N GLU A 7 -7.12 28.83 -21.28
CA GLU A 7 -8.05 29.87 -21.71
C GLU A 7 -8.03 31.01 -20.68
N PHE A 8 -7.80 32.23 -21.14
CA PHE A 8 -7.77 33.40 -20.27
C PHE A 8 -9.19 33.85 -19.94
N VAL A 9 -9.59 33.63 -18.70
CA VAL A 9 -10.90 34.06 -18.16
C VAL A 9 -10.78 35.47 -17.60
N THR A 10 -11.79 36.30 -17.83
CA THR A 10 -11.82 37.69 -17.37
C THR A 10 -12.15 37.81 -15.87
N VAL A 11 -11.75 38.93 -15.25
CA VAL A 11 -12.03 39.20 -13.82
C VAL A 11 -13.53 39.28 -13.54
N GLU A 12 -14.34 39.72 -14.51
CA GLU A 12 -15.79 39.76 -14.40
C GLU A 12 -16.43 38.37 -14.44
N GLU A 13 -15.92 37.46 -15.27
CA GLU A 13 -16.34 36.05 -15.24
C GLU A 13 -15.94 35.36 -13.94
N ALA A 14 -14.72 35.60 -13.45
CA ALA A 14 -14.27 35.09 -12.16
C ALA A 14 -15.15 35.59 -11.00
N LYS A 15 -15.59 36.86 -11.06
CA LYS A 15 -16.52 37.44 -10.08
C LYS A 15 -17.94 36.86 -10.19
N LYS A 16 -18.39 36.53 -11.40
CA LYS A 16 -19.72 35.93 -11.62
C LYS A 16 -19.85 34.52 -11.02
N VAL A 17 -18.74 33.78 -10.92
CA VAL A 17 -18.64 32.47 -10.22
C VAL A 17 -18.73 32.62 -8.70
N LEU A 18 -18.41 33.79 -8.14
CA LEU A 18 -18.59 34.06 -6.70
C LEU A 18 -20.05 34.39 -6.34
N ASP A 19 -20.80 35.01 -7.25
CA ASP A 19 -22.19 35.44 -7.02
C ASP A 19 -23.24 34.35 -7.29
N GLY A 20 -22.93 33.38 -8.17
CA GLY A 20 -23.73 32.16 -8.37
C GLY A 20 -22.94 30.97 -7.84
N GLY A 21 -23.47 30.28 -6.83
CA GLY A 21 -22.80 29.15 -6.16
C GLY A 21 -22.10 28.22 -7.15
N PRO A 22 -20.94 27.65 -6.77
CA PRO A 22 -19.99 27.06 -7.70
C PRO A 22 -20.71 26.09 -8.64
N PRO A 23 -20.42 26.12 -9.96
CA PRO A 23 -20.93 25.10 -10.85
C PRO A 23 -20.53 23.76 -10.24
N VAL A 24 -21.51 22.89 -9.99
CA VAL A 24 -21.28 21.53 -9.53
C VAL A 24 -20.52 20.84 -10.65
N GLN A 25 -19.19 20.96 -10.62
CA GLN A 25 -18.33 20.19 -11.49
C GLN A 25 -18.56 18.74 -11.10
N ALA A 26 -19.28 18.02 -11.94
CA ALA A 26 -19.45 16.58 -11.78
C ALA A 26 -18.05 15.99 -11.65
N GLU A 27 -17.81 15.25 -10.56
CA GLU A 27 -16.52 14.61 -10.33
C GLU A 27 -16.12 13.84 -11.61
N PRO A 28 -14.91 14.06 -12.15
CA PRO A 28 -14.51 13.38 -13.37
C PRO A 28 -14.65 11.87 -13.18
N ASP A 29 -15.32 11.19 -14.13
CA ASP A 29 -15.46 9.74 -14.08
C ASP A 29 -14.11 9.08 -14.38
N TRP A 30 -13.34 8.83 -13.33
CA TRP A 30 -12.04 8.15 -13.39
C TRP A 30 -12.18 6.64 -13.63
N SER A 31 -13.39 6.08 -13.77
CA SER A 31 -13.60 4.64 -13.97
C SER A 31 -12.86 4.11 -15.21
N GLY A 32 -12.77 4.91 -16.28
CA GLY A 32 -12.07 4.55 -17.52
C GLY A 32 -10.55 4.54 -17.45
N VAL A 33 -9.94 5.13 -16.41
CA VAL A 33 -8.48 5.10 -16.17
C VAL A 33 -8.08 3.91 -15.31
N ARG A 34 -9.05 3.26 -14.66
CA ARG A 34 -8.78 2.12 -13.78
C ARG A 34 -8.46 0.90 -14.63
N ARG A 35 -7.34 0.26 -14.32
CA ARG A 35 -6.99 -1.05 -14.89
C ARG A 35 -8.18 -2.01 -14.66
N PRO A 36 -8.61 -2.76 -15.69
CA PRO A 36 -9.63 -3.79 -15.52
C PRO A 36 -9.18 -4.79 -14.44
N PRO A 37 -10.11 -5.31 -13.63
CA PRO A 37 -9.78 -6.32 -12.64
C PRO A 37 -9.19 -7.54 -13.35
N ALA A 38 -7.95 -7.87 -13.04
CA ALA A 38 -7.22 -8.98 -13.62
C ALA A 38 -7.37 -10.23 -12.73
N GLN A 39 -7.04 -11.41 -13.26
CA GLN A 39 -7.15 -12.66 -12.50
C GLN A 39 -6.30 -12.63 -11.21
N GLU A 40 -5.16 -11.92 -11.25
CA GLU A 40 -4.28 -11.62 -10.11
C GLU A 40 -4.94 -10.81 -8.98
N ASP A 41 -6.08 -10.17 -9.24
CA ASP A 41 -6.88 -9.47 -8.23
C ASP A 41 -7.82 -10.41 -7.47
N THR A 42 -8.09 -11.60 -8.01
CA THR A 42 -9.11 -12.54 -7.48
C THR A 42 -8.49 -13.82 -6.92
N MET A 43 -7.28 -14.20 -7.36
CA MET A 43 -6.65 -15.46 -6.97
C MET A 43 -5.21 -15.26 -6.48
N LEU A 44 -4.82 -16.05 -5.47
CA LEU A 44 -3.44 -16.12 -5.03
C LEU A 44 -2.59 -16.90 -6.04
N SER A 45 -1.41 -16.39 -6.32
CA SER A 45 -0.38 -17.06 -7.10
C SER A 45 0.25 -18.21 -6.32
N ASP A 46 0.87 -19.15 -7.03
CA ASP A 46 1.64 -20.23 -6.41
C ASP A 46 2.78 -19.72 -5.53
N VAL A 47 3.39 -18.59 -5.92
CA VAL A 47 4.43 -17.91 -5.13
C VAL A 47 3.84 -17.44 -3.80
N ALA A 48 2.66 -16.82 -3.82
CA ALA A 48 1.98 -16.38 -2.60
C ALA A 48 1.55 -17.54 -1.69
N MET A 49 1.06 -18.63 -2.25
CA MET A 49 0.71 -19.82 -1.48
C MET A 49 1.94 -20.43 -0.78
N ARG A 50 3.06 -20.55 -1.50
CA ARG A 50 4.32 -21.05 -0.90
C ARG A 50 4.86 -20.11 0.17
N TRP A 51 4.83 -18.79 -0.09
CA TRP A 51 5.26 -17.80 0.89
C TRP A 51 4.40 -17.85 2.16
N LEU A 52 3.07 -17.91 2.05
CA LEU A 52 2.17 -18.07 3.18
C LEU A 52 2.49 -19.32 4.01
N ALA A 53 2.76 -20.45 3.33
CA ALA A 53 3.13 -21.69 4.00
C ALA A 53 4.48 -21.61 4.74
N SER A 54 5.40 -20.75 4.29
CA SER A 54 6.70 -20.54 4.95
C SER A 54 6.64 -19.69 6.22
N LEU A 55 5.56 -18.93 6.42
CA LEU A 55 5.39 -18.08 7.60
C LEU A 55 4.92 -18.90 8.82
N PRO A 56 5.36 -18.52 10.03
CA PRO A 56 4.80 -19.06 11.26
C PRO A 56 3.31 -18.75 11.36
N ALA A 57 2.56 -19.58 12.08
CA ALA A 57 1.10 -19.53 12.11
C ALA A 57 0.58 -18.17 12.62
N GLU A 58 1.30 -17.57 13.55
CA GLU A 58 0.95 -16.32 14.23
C GLU A 58 1.12 -15.09 13.34
N ALA A 59 2.06 -15.15 12.38
CA ALA A 59 2.38 -14.05 11.47
C ALA A 59 1.75 -14.22 10.08
N ARG A 60 0.95 -15.27 9.85
CA ARG A 60 0.38 -15.58 8.55
C ARG A 60 -0.86 -14.71 8.27
N PRO A 61 -0.87 -13.88 7.21
CA PRO A 61 -1.99 -13.00 6.90
C PRO A 61 -3.09 -13.73 6.09
N VAL A 62 -3.80 -14.66 6.72
CA VAL A 62 -4.73 -15.57 6.03
C VAL A 62 -5.96 -14.83 5.51
N GLU A 63 -6.63 -14.04 6.35
CA GLU A 63 -7.86 -13.34 5.98
C GLU A 63 -7.58 -12.20 5.00
N LEU A 64 -6.44 -11.51 5.15
CA LEU A 64 -5.95 -10.55 4.16
C LEU A 64 -5.82 -11.20 2.77
N CYS A 65 -5.11 -12.33 2.68
CA CYS A 65 -4.87 -13.01 1.41
C CYS A 65 -6.15 -13.58 0.79
N ARG A 66 -7.12 -13.99 1.62
CA ARG A 66 -8.43 -14.45 1.17
C ARG A 66 -9.28 -13.33 0.59
N ARG A 67 -9.30 -12.16 1.23
CA ARG A 67 -10.17 -11.03 0.85
C ARG A 67 -9.53 -10.08 -0.15
N TYR A 68 -8.20 -10.01 -0.15
CA TYR A 68 -7.40 -9.09 -0.95
C TYR A 68 -6.23 -9.85 -1.61
N ALA A 69 -6.55 -10.77 -2.51
CA ALA A 69 -5.58 -11.64 -3.17
C ALA A 69 -4.42 -10.86 -3.82
N ARG A 70 -4.72 -9.71 -4.44
CA ARG A 70 -3.70 -8.80 -5.00
C ARG A 70 -2.65 -8.38 -3.98
N ILE A 71 -3.08 -8.01 -2.76
CA ILE A 71 -2.17 -7.57 -1.70
C ILE A 71 -1.32 -8.76 -1.26
N GLY A 72 -1.93 -9.93 -1.08
CA GLY A 72 -1.21 -11.18 -0.80
C GLY A 72 -0.14 -11.51 -1.84
N ASN A 73 -0.49 -11.40 -3.12
CA ASN A 73 0.44 -11.60 -4.24
C ASN A 73 1.60 -10.60 -4.21
N GLN A 74 1.31 -9.33 -3.92
CA GLN A 74 2.33 -8.29 -3.85
C GLN A 74 3.27 -8.48 -2.66
N LEU A 75 2.75 -8.87 -1.49
CA LEU A 75 3.56 -9.21 -0.31
C LEU A 75 4.52 -10.36 -0.62
N ALA A 76 4.01 -11.41 -1.27
CA ALA A 76 4.83 -12.56 -1.64
C ALA A 76 5.90 -12.22 -2.70
N ALA A 77 5.59 -11.37 -3.67
CA ALA A 77 6.57 -10.91 -4.64
C ALA A 77 7.70 -10.10 -3.97
N LEU A 78 7.35 -9.28 -2.98
CA LEU A 78 8.31 -8.46 -2.23
C LEU A 78 9.08 -9.25 -1.17
N SER A 79 8.69 -10.49 -0.82
CA SER A 79 9.31 -11.25 0.26
C SER A 79 10.78 -11.59 0.01
N VAL A 80 11.23 -11.54 -1.25
CA VAL A 80 12.64 -11.72 -1.66
C VAL A 80 13.51 -10.55 -1.19
N HIS A 81 12.91 -9.38 -0.95
CA HIS A 81 13.57 -8.15 -0.53
C HIS A 81 12.98 -7.66 0.80
N PRO A 82 13.51 -8.10 1.96
CA PRO A 82 12.94 -7.82 3.28
C PRO A 82 12.68 -6.33 3.56
N ALA A 83 13.59 -5.44 3.14
CA ALA A 83 13.42 -3.99 3.29
C ALA A 83 12.23 -3.43 2.47
N ALA A 84 12.04 -3.94 1.24
CA ALA A 84 10.94 -3.51 0.38
C ALA A 84 9.59 -4.04 0.89
N LEU A 85 9.55 -5.28 1.38
CA LEU A 85 8.38 -5.84 2.05
C LEU A 85 8.02 -5.05 3.32
N HIS A 86 9.00 -4.72 4.15
CA HIS A 86 8.79 -3.88 5.33
C HIS A 86 8.23 -2.50 4.97
N ALA A 87 8.84 -1.81 3.99
CA ALA A 87 8.35 -0.51 3.54
C ALA A 87 6.90 -0.60 3.03
N PHE A 88 6.56 -1.63 2.26
CA PHE A 88 5.20 -1.83 1.78
C PHE A 88 4.19 -2.12 2.91
N LEU A 89 4.57 -2.89 3.93
CA LEU A 89 3.73 -3.12 5.11
C LEU A 89 3.46 -1.82 5.88
N VAL A 90 4.48 -0.99 6.06
CA VAL A 90 4.33 0.33 6.68
C VAL A 90 3.35 1.20 5.89
N GLU A 91 3.40 1.17 4.56
CA GLU A 91 2.44 1.90 3.72
C GLU A 91 1.00 1.38 3.81
N LEU A 92 0.81 0.08 4.09
CA LEU A 92 -0.52 -0.49 4.30
C LEU A 92 -1.08 -0.13 5.68
N LEU A 93 -0.23 -0.02 6.70
CA LEU A 93 -0.61 0.29 8.08
C LEU A 93 -0.83 1.79 8.30
N ILE A 94 -0.04 2.65 7.64
CA ILE A 94 -0.16 4.10 7.75
C ILE A 94 -1.06 4.60 6.62
N ASP A 95 -2.25 5.12 6.95
CA ASP A 95 -3.07 5.83 5.97
C ASP A 95 -2.43 7.17 5.61
N ARG A 96 -1.52 7.14 4.63
CA ARG A 96 -0.87 8.34 4.09
C ARG A 96 -1.71 9.08 3.05
N ARG A 97 -2.87 8.53 2.66
CA ARG A 97 -3.63 9.02 1.49
C ARG A 97 -4.87 9.83 1.89
N GLY A 98 -5.40 9.62 3.09
CA GLY A 98 -6.61 10.28 3.55
C GLY A 98 -7.85 9.78 2.80
N GLY A 99 -8.99 9.71 3.49
CA GLY A 99 -10.26 9.30 2.88
C GLY A 99 -10.41 7.80 2.59
N ARG A 100 -9.58 6.93 3.18
CA ARG A 100 -9.79 5.47 3.14
C ARG A 100 -10.37 4.99 4.48
N GLN A 101 -11.23 3.98 4.41
CA GLN A 101 -11.86 3.38 5.60
C GLN A 101 -10.91 2.47 6.41
N GLY A 102 -9.65 2.31 5.97
CA GLY A 102 -8.70 1.36 6.56
C GLY A 102 -9.05 -0.11 6.27
N PHE A 103 -8.36 -1.02 6.97
CA PHE A 103 -8.69 -2.45 6.97
C PHE A 103 -9.59 -2.79 8.15
N PRO A 104 -10.44 -3.83 8.03
CA PRO A 104 -11.13 -4.40 9.19
C PRO A 104 -10.15 -4.84 10.29
N ASP A 105 -10.56 -4.74 11.56
CA ASP A 105 -9.70 -5.00 12.73
C ASP A 105 -8.92 -6.33 12.66
N GLY A 106 -9.55 -7.41 12.20
CA GLY A 106 -8.90 -8.71 12.06
C GLY A 106 -7.73 -8.69 11.06
N ILE A 107 -7.89 -7.95 9.95
CA ILE A 107 -6.86 -7.81 8.91
C ILE A 107 -5.78 -6.85 9.37
N ALA A 108 -6.14 -5.77 10.08
CA ALA A 108 -5.16 -4.87 10.68
C ALA A 108 -4.27 -5.63 11.68
N LEU A 109 -4.84 -6.51 12.50
CA LEU A 109 -4.08 -7.35 13.44
C LEU A 109 -3.14 -8.32 12.72
N GLU A 110 -3.60 -8.97 11.65
CA GLU A 110 -2.75 -9.84 10.82
C GLU A 110 -1.56 -9.06 10.24
N LEU A 111 -1.80 -7.85 9.72
CA LEU A 111 -0.76 -6.97 9.16
C LEU A 111 0.25 -6.53 10.24
N SER A 112 -0.22 -6.18 11.45
CA SER A 112 0.66 -5.82 12.56
C SER A 112 1.55 -6.99 12.99
N ARG A 113 1.00 -8.20 13.15
CA ARG A 113 1.79 -9.40 13.51
C ARG A 113 2.82 -9.76 12.45
N LEU A 114 2.45 -9.65 11.18
CA LEU A 114 3.38 -9.84 10.08
C LEU A 114 4.49 -8.79 10.10
N HIS A 115 4.16 -7.53 10.37
CA HIS A 115 5.13 -6.44 10.49
C HIS A 115 6.12 -6.69 11.64
N GLU A 116 5.65 -7.04 12.82
CA GLU A 116 6.48 -7.39 13.98
C GLU A 116 7.43 -8.56 13.67
N TYR A 117 6.92 -9.63 13.04
CA TYR A 117 7.74 -10.75 12.61
C TYR A 117 8.85 -10.33 11.64
N MET A 118 8.53 -9.47 10.68
CA MET A 118 9.51 -8.99 9.69
C MET A 118 10.58 -8.08 10.33
N VAL A 119 10.18 -7.21 11.28
CA VAL A 119 11.13 -6.37 12.03
C VAL A 119 12.08 -7.24 12.85
N GLY A 120 11.56 -8.24 13.58
CA GLY A 120 12.38 -9.19 14.32
C GLY A 120 13.36 -9.95 13.42
N ARG A 121 12.94 -10.32 12.20
CA ARG A 121 13.82 -10.97 11.21
C ARG A 121 14.93 -10.06 10.69
N LEU A 122 14.66 -8.76 10.54
CA LEU A 122 15.67 -7.78 10.14
C LEU A 122 16.68 -7.53 11.26
N GLN A 123 16.21 -7.38 12.50
CA GLN A 123 17.06 -7.16 13.68
C GLN A 123 17.89 -8.40 14.06
N GLY A 124 17.36 -9.60 13.84
CA GLY A 124 18.07 -10.86 14.03
C GLY A 124 19.22 -11.12 13.03
N GLY A 125 19.42 -10.23 12.04
CA GLY A 125 20.57 -10.27 11.12
C GLY A 125 21.80 -9.50 11.62
N ASP A 126 21.65 -8.67 12.66
CA ASP A 126 22.71 -7.79 13.18
C ASP A 126 23.32 -8.33 14.49
N GLY A 127 23.39 -9.66 14.64
CA GLY A 127 23.85 -10.34 15.86
C GLY A 127 25.30 -10.83 15.85
N GLU A 128 26.03 -10.71 14.75
CA GLU A 128 27.46 -11.06 14.66
C GLU A 128 28.19 -10.14 13.68
N GLN A 129 28.52 -8.94 14.13
CA GLN A 129 29.63 -8.15 13.61
C GLN A 129 30.09 -7.23 14.74
N GLY A 130 31.13 -7.71 15.43
CA GLY A 130 31.69 -7.06 16.60
C GLY A 130 32.18 -5.65 16.32
N TRP A 131 31.91 -4.76 17.27
CA TRP A 131 32.79 -3.64 17.52
C TRP A 131 33.99 -4.22 18.24
N PRO A 132 35.23 -4.14 17.71
CA PRO A 132 36.39 -4.45 18.52
C PRO A 132 36.44 -3.39 19.61
N GLU A 133 36.33 -3.87 20.83
CA GLU A 133 36.59 -3.16 22.07
C GLU A 133 37.95 -2.47 21.92
N LEU A 134 37.94 -1.15 21.72
CA LEU A 134 39.14 -0.33 21.90
C LEU A 134 39.36 -0.24 23.42
N ALA A 135 40.03 -1.26 23.95
CA ALA A 135 40.67 -1.19 25.24
C ALA A 135 41.85 -0.22 25.18
N ASP A 136 41.80 0.78 26.07
CA ASP A 136 42.81 1.74 26.56
C ASP A 136 43.92 2.25 25.61
#